data_AF-A0A6S7F8U3-F1
#
_entry.id   AF-A0A6S7F8U3-F1
#
_cell.length_a   1.000
_cell.length_b   1.000
_cell.length_c   1.000
_cell.angle_alpha   90.00
_cell.angle_beta   90.00
_cell.angle_gamma   90.00
#
_symmetry.space_group_name_H-M   'P 1'
#
loop_
_entity.id
_entity.type
_entity.pdbx_description
1 polymer ?
#
loop_
_entity_poly.entity_id
_entity_poly.type
_entity_poly.pdbx_seq_one_letter_code
_entity_poly.pdbx_strand_id
1 'polypeptide(L)'
;MNLYEAIRWGNESEDPYHGGPNGADTCFLVRAGSVEQAGQLADAALRGGRGELANWTQVLHLLGAEQSSDSEPRILRGPYLQHAYRHGWRLWIREDAMASWVEQP
;
A
#
# COMPACT_ATOMS: atom_id res chain seq x y z
N MET A 1 0.89 -11.67 13.19
CA MET A 1 0.24 -11.12 11.98
C MET A 1 1.24 -11.04 10.84
N ASN A 2 0.82 -10.71 9.64
CA ASN A 2 1.73 -10.43 8.54
C ASN A 2 2.03 -8.93 8.45
N LEU A 3 3.22 -8.60 7.96
CA LEU A 3 3.64 -7.27 7.59
C LEU A 3 3.51 -7.14 6.08
N TYR A 4 2.78 -6.11 5.66
CA TYR A 4 2.58 -5.77 4.27
C TYR A 4 3.11 -4.38 3.99
N GLU A 5 3.69 -4.17 2.81
CA GLU A 5 3.83 -2.84 2.24
C GLU A 5 2.65 -2.60 1.29
N ALA A 6 1.78 -1.66 1.65
CA ALA A 6 0.65 -1.25 0.82
C ALA A 6 1.03 -0.03 0.01
N ILE A 7 0.84 -0.10 -1.30
CA ILE A 7 1.38 0.86 -2.25
C ILE A 7 0.24 1.42 -3.08
N ARG A 8 0.20 2.75 -3.15
CA ARG A 8 -0.50 3.47 -4.19
C ARG A 8 0.50 4.09 -5.16
N TRP A 9 0.30 3.89 -6.46
CA TRP A 9 1.14 4.50 -7.48
C TRP A 9 1.10 6.03 -7.45
N GLY A 10 2.28 6.64 -7.50
CA GLY A 10 2.45 8.09 -7.48
C GLY A 10 2.14 8.77 -6.14
N ASN A 11 2.19 10.11 -6.15
CA ASN A 11 2.02 10.94 -4.95
C ASN A 11 1.40 12.31 -5.23
N GLU A 12 0.91 12.98 -4.18
CA GLU A 12 0.20 14.27 -4.27
C GLU A 12 1.13 15.49 -4.36
N SER A 13 2.44 15.32 -4.56
CA SER A 13 3.34 16.46 -4.73
C SER A 13 3.01 17.21 -6.02
N GLU A 14 3.03 18.54 -5.96
CA GLU A 14 2.90 19.42 -7.14
C GLU A 14 4.23 19.58 -7.90
N ASP A 15 5.31 18.93 -7.44
CA ASP A 15 6.59 18.95 -8.12
C ASP A 15 6.46 18.34 -9.54
N PRO A 16 6.80 19.08 -10.61
CA PRO A 16 6.58 18.61 -11.99
C PRO A 16 7.51 17.46 -12.40
N TYR A 17 8.55 17.15 -11.62
CA TYR A 17 9.52 16.10 -11.89
C TYR A 17 9.35 14.88 -10.99
N HIS A 18 8.89 15.06 -9.75
CA HIS A 18 8.81 14.01 -8.73
C HIS A 18 7.40 13.76 -8.19
N GLY A 19 6.43 14.58 -8.61
CA GLY A 19 5.04 14.52 -8.19
C GLY A 19 4.11 13.81 -9.19
N GLY A 20 2.87 13.61 -8.75
CA GLY A 20 1.82 13.03 -9.58
C GLY A 20 1.99 11.53 -9.85
N PRO A 21 1.33 11.00 -10.90
CA PRO A 21 1.24 9.56 -11.16
C PRO A 21 2.57 8.90 -11.53
N ASN A 22 3.55 9.68 -12.00
CA ASN A 22 4.89 9.19 -12.38
C ASN A 22 5.94 9.47 -11.29
N GLY A 23 5.55 10.09 -10.19
CA GLY A 23 6.42 10.35 -9.04
C GLY A 23 6.72 9.10 -8.23
N ALA A 24 7.38 9.27 -7.09
CA ALA A 24 7.52 8.21 -6.10
C ALA A 24 6.14 7.72 -5.62
N ASP A 25 6.03 6.45 -5.26
CA ASP A 25 4.79 5.84 -4.82
C ASP A 25 4.46 6.20 -3.37
N THR A 26 3.18 6.25 -3.05
CA THR A 26 2.68 6.44 -1.69
C THR A 26 2.57 5.10 -0.99
N CYS A 27 3.41 4.86 0.01
CA CYS A 27 3.51 3.57 0.69
C CYS A 27 3.08 3.63 2.16
N PHE A 28 2.59 2.50 2.66
CA PHE A 28 2.27 2.26 4.07
C PHE A 28 2.83 0.92 4.51
N LEU A 29 3.43 0.88 5.71
CA LEU A 29 3.73 -0.37 6.39
C LEU A 29 2.50 -0.77 7.20
N VAL A 30 1.88 -1.88 6.84
CA VAL A 30 0.63 -2.34 7.40
C VAL A 30 0.81 -3.67 8.08
N ARG A 31 0.27 -3.77 9.28
CA ARG A 31 0.11 -5.03 10.00
C ARG A 31 -1.31 -5.53 9.81
N ALA A 32 -1.47 -6.73 9.28
CA ALA A 32 -2.79 -7.32 9.07
C ALA A 32 -2.76 -8.85 9.09
N GLY A 33 -3.93 -9.45 9.29
CA GLY A 33 -4.15 -10.89 9.18
C GLY A 33 -4.29 -11.38 7.73
N SER A 34 -4.68 -10.52 6.80
CA SER A 34 -4.87 -10.87 5.38
C SER A 34 -4.55 -9.70 4.45
N VAL A 35 -4.47 -10.00 3.15
CA VAL A 35 -4.27 -9.01 2.08
C VAL A 35 -5.46 -8.05 2.00
N GLU A 36 -6.68 -8.55 2.17
CA GLU A 36 -7.91 -7.74 2.17
C GLU A 36 -7.91 -6.74 3.32
N GLN A 37 -7.55 -7.20 4.52
CA GLN A 37 -7.49 -6.34 5.69
C GLN A 37 -6.38 -5.29 5.56
N ALA A 38 -5.24 -5.64 4.99
CA ALA A 38 -4.17 -4.68 4.72
C ALA A 38 -4.62 -3.59 3.73
N GLY A 39 -5.26 -4.00 2.62
CA GLY A 39 -5.81 -3.10 1.61
C GLY A 39 -6.89 -2.18 2.18
N GLN A 40 -7.81 -2.71 2.99
CA GLN A 40 -8.86 -1.90 3.63
C GLN A 40 -8.31 -0.79 4.53
N LEU A 41 -7.29 -1.11 5.34
CA LEU A 41 -6.64 -0.13 6.21
C LEU A 41 -5.95 0.98 5.40
N ALA A 42 -5.21 0.59 4.36
CA ALA A 42 -4.50 1.55 3.51
C ALA A 42 -5.46 2.41 2.69
N ASP A 43 -6.52 1.83 2.12
CA ASP A 43 -7.55 2.55 1.39
C ASP A 43 -8.28 3.54 2.29
N ALA A 44 -8.56 3.16 3.55
CA ALA A 44 -9.16 4.08 4.52
C ALA A 44 -8.23 5.27 4.81
N ALA A 45 -6.92 5.06 4.89
CA ALA A 45 -5.95 6.15 5.08
C ALA A 45 -5.80 7.05 3.85
N LEU A 46 -6.05 6.52 2.64
CA LEU A 46 -6.03 7.28 1.39
C LEU A 46 -7.32 8.07 1.13
N ARG A 47 -8.46 7.67 1.73
CA ARG A 47 -9.74 8.40 1.69
C ARG A 47 -9.64 9.71 2.48
N GLY A 48 -9.03 10.71 1.85
CA GLY A 48 -8.74 12.01 2.45
C GLY A 48 -7.63 12.77 1.70
N GLY A 49 -6.87 12.08 0.85
CA GLY A 49 -5.96 12.71 -0.10
C GLY A 49 -6.71 13.66 -1.04
N ARG A 50 -6.15 14.86 -1.24
CA ARG A 50 -6.64 15.82 -2.23
C ARG A 50 -5.84 15.60 -3.50
N GLY A 51 -6.48 15.19 -4.59
CA GLY A 51 -5.83 15.00 -5.88
C GLY A 51 -6.61 14.13 -6.84
N GLU A 52 -6.11 14.00 -8.06
CA GLU A 52 -6.68 13.13 -9.11
C GLU A 52 -6.20 11.68 -9.01
N LEU A 53 -5.28 11.38 -8.08
CA LEU A 53 -4.77 10.04 -7.87
C LEU A 53 -5.82 9.12 -7.24
N ALA A 54 -5.60 7.81 -7.41
CA ALA A 54 -6.40 6.79 -6.76
C ALA A 54 -6.47 7.03 -5.24
N ASN A 55 -7.65 6.85 -4.67
CA ASN A 55 -7.86 6.86 -3.22
C ASN A 55 -7.80 5.44 -2.63
N TRP A 56 -7.11 4.54 -3.32
CA TRP A 56 -6.99 3.13 -3.00
C TRP A 56 -5.59 2.62 -3.41
N THR A 57 -5.18 1.51 -2.82
CA THR A 57 -3.87 0.87 -3.03
C THR A 57 -3.90 -0.16 -4.16
N GLN A 58 -2.97 -0.07 -5.11
CA GLN A 58 -2.86 -1.00 -6.24
C GLN A 58 -2.09 -2.28 -5.91
N VAL A 59 -1.08 -2.18 -5.03
CA VAL A 59 -0.13 -3.28 -4.80
C VAL A 59 0.03 -3.53 -3.30
N LEU A 60 0.14 -4.79 -2.92
CA LEU A 60 0.54 -5.24 -1.59
C LEU A 60 1.72 -6.19 -1.69
N HIS A 61 2.83 -5.87 -1.02
CA HIS A 61 3.95 -6.80 -0.83
C HIS A 61 3.86 -7.48 0.53
N LEU A 62 4.06 -8.79 0.62
CA LEU A 62 4.26 -9.48 1.90
C LEU A 62 5.73 -9.39 2.31
N LEU A 63 6.01 -8.62 3.36
CA LEU A 63 7.37 -8.44 3.89
C LEU A 63 7.78 -9.55 4.85
N GLY A 64 6.80 -10.20 5.48
CA GLY A 64 7.02 -11.34 6.37
C GLY A 64 5.97 -11.47 7.47
N ALA A 65 6.26 -12.35 8.42
CA ALA A 65 5.46 -12.51 9.63
C ALA A 65 6.06 -11.70 10.78
N GLU A 66 5.20 -11.00 11.50
CA GLU A 66 5.57 -10.27 12.70
C GLU A 66 5.53 -11.19 13.93
N GLN A 67 6.48 -11.01 14.84
CA GLN A 67 6.63 -11.82 16.07
C GLN A 67 6.03 -11.18 17.33
N SER A 68 5.30 -10.07 17.19
CA SER A 68 4.64 -9.42 18.34
C SER A 68 3.46 -10.25 18.86
N SER A 69 3.21 -10.18 20.17
CA SER A 69 2.04 -10.78 20.82
C SER A 69 0.74 -10.00 20.61
N ASP A 70 0.85 -8.76 20.14
CA ASP A 70 -0.29 -7.95 19.78
C ASP A 70 -1.07 -8.64 18.64
N SER A 71 -2.37 -8.42 18.51
CA SER A 71 -3.20 -8.99 17.45
C SER A 71 -4.10 -7.96 16.78
N GLU A 72 -3.84 -6.67 16.99
CA GLU A 72 -4.62 -5.60 16.38
C GLU A 72 -4.04 -5.21 15.01
N PRO A 73 -4.84 -5.26 13.93
CA PRO A 73 -4.45 -4.75 12.61
C PRO A 73 -4.33 -3.23 12.62
N ARG A 74 -3.26 -2.67 12.05
CA ARG A 74 -3.07 -1.22 11.95
C ARG A 74 -2.00 -0.83 10.94
N ILE A 75 -2.01 0.43 10.53
CA ILE A 75 -0.86 1.06 9.87
C ILE A 75 0.22 1.30 10.92
N LEU A 76 1.40 0.75 10.71
CA LEU A 76 2.57 0.93 11.57
C LEU A 76 3.39 2.16 11.17
N ARG A 77 3.39 2.51 9.88
CA ARG A 77 4.09 3.67 9.33
C ARG A 77 3.44 4.12 8.02
N GLY A 78 3.38 5.42 7.79
CA GLY A 78 3.00 6.02 6.52
C GLY A 78 2.05 7.22 6.69
N PRO A 79 1.74 7.94 5.59
CA PRO A 79 2.27 7.72 4.25
C PRO A 79 3.77 8.07 4.17
N TYR A 80 4.54 7.31 3.42
CA TYR A 80 5.91 7.66 3.01
C TYR A 80 6.06 7.52 1.50
N LEU A 81 6.94 8.33 0.91
CA LEU A 81 7.18 8.33 -0.54
C LEU A 81 8.41 7.51 -0.86
N GLN A 82 8.26 6.51 -1.72
CA GLN A 82 9.37 5.67 -2.17
C GLN A 82 9.03 5.03 -3.52
N HIS A 83 10.03 4.80 -4.37
CA HIS A 83 9.82 3.93 -5.53
C HIS A 83 9.60 2.49 -5.03
N ALA A 84 8.43 1.94 -5.31
CA ALA A 84 8.10 0.58 -4.90
C ALA A 84 9.14 -0.41 -5.46
N TYR A 85 9.85 -1.08 -4.55
CA TYR A 85 10.91 -2.01 -4.92
C TYR A 85 10.38 -3.44 -4.86
N ARG A 86 10.29 -4.10 -6.02
CA ARG A 86 9.84 -5.50 -6.13
C ARG A 86 11.01 -6.46 -5.85
N HIS A 87 11.41 -6.61 -4.59
CA HIS A 87 12.48 -7.57 -4.20
C HIS A 87 11.99 -9.02 -4.15
N GLY A 88 11.42 -9.56 -5.23
CA GLY A 88 10.97 -10.97 -5.27
C GLY A 88 10.00 -11.37 -4.15
N TRP A 89 9.40 -10.40 -3.47
CA TRP A 89 8.40 -10.64 -2.45
C TRP A 89 7.12 -11.14 -3.11
N ARG A 90 6.40 -12.00 -2.39
CA ARG A 90 5.03 -12.35 -2.76
C ARG A 90 4.20 -11.08 -2.77
N LEU A 91 3.43 -10.90 -3.82
CA LEU A 91 2.70 -9.66 -4.03
C LEU A 91 1.35 -9.89 -4.67
N TRP A 92 0.43 -8.99 -4.37
CA TRP A 92 -0.90 -8.97 -4.94
C TRP A 92 -1.14 -7.64 -5.63
N ILE A 93 -1.86 -7.70 -6.74
CA ILE A 93 -2.32 -6.53 -7.50
C ILE A 93 -3.82 -6.63 -7.66
N ARG A 94 -4.51 -5.49 -7.67
CA ARG A 94 -5.91 -5.38 -8.10
C ARG A 94 -6.06 -4.21 -9.07
N GLU A 95 -7.00 -4.33 -10.00
CA GLU A 95 -7.19 -3.36 -11.08
C GLU A 95 -8.09 -2.17 -10.69
N ASP A 96 -8.95 -2.35 -9.68
CA ASP A 96 -9.80 -1.29 -9.13
C ASP A 96 -9.96 -1.43 -7.61
N ALA A 97 -10.57 -0.43 -6.97
CA ALA A 97 -10.72 -0.36 -5.52
C ALA A 97 -11.51 -1.55 -4.92
N MET A 98 -12.46 -2.12 -5.65
CA MET A 98 -13.35 -3.19 -5.21
C MET A 98 -12.97 -4.57 -5.79
N ALA A 99 -12.05 -4.61 -6.75
CA ALA A 99 -11.53 -5.83 -7.33
C ALA A 99 -10.83 -6.70 -6.28
N SER A 100 -10.88 -8.01 -6.51
CA SER A 100 -10.16 -8.98 -5.70
C SER A 100 -8.65 -8.85 -5.88
N TRP A 101 -7.91 -9.16 -4.81
CA TRP A 101 -6.46 -9.23 -4.85
C TRP A 101 -5.99 -10.47 -5.63
N VAL A 102 -5.17 -10.27 -6.66
CA VAL A 102 -4.60 -11.34 -7.48
C VAL A 102 -3.12 -11.48 -7.19
N GLU A 103 -2.72 -12.62 -6.65
CA GLU A 103 -1.30 -12.94 -6.41
C GLU A 103 -0.56 -13.02 -7.74
N GLN A 104 0.60 -12.37 -7.82
CA GLN A 104 1.42 -12.34 -9.03
C GLN A 104 2.54 -13.39 -8.95
N PRO A 105 2.96 -13.95 -10.11
CA PRO A 105 4.08 -14.87 -10.18
C PRO A 105 5.43 -14.21 -9.86
#